data_AF-A0A3D5UML8-F1
#
_entry.id   AF-A0A3D5UML8-F1
#
_cell.length_a   1.000
_cell.length_b   1.000
_cell.length_c   1.000
_cell.angle_alpha   90.00
_cell.angle_beta   90.00
_cell.angle_gamma   90.00
#
_symmetry.space_group_name_H-M   'P 1'
#
loop_
_entity.id
_entity.type
_entity.pdbx_description
1 polymer ?
#
loop_
_entity_poly.entity_id
_entity_poly.type
_entity_poly.pdbx_seq_one_letter_code
_entity_poly.pdbx_strand_id
1 'polypeptide(L)'
;MKATIRKYIHSEELVYFFDQIINTVSRKYDAFTVEEREDQIIYTLVSNDRTDFESLKDSLQSQFGKQVCLKGKGLYEIQTADDMGLSKIIFQKKE
;
A
#
# COMPACT_ATOMS: atom_id res chain seq x y z
N MET A 1 -9.24 -16.36 1.50
CA MET A 1 -8.08 -16.01 0.65
C MET A 1 -8.25 -14.55 0.31
N LYS A 2 -7.29 -13.69 0.67
CA LYS A 2 -7.32 -12.28 0.26
C LYS A 2 -6.99 -12.20 -1.23
N ALA A 3 -7.79 -11.47 -2.00
CA ALA A 3 -7.66 -11.32 -3.44
C ALA A 3 -6.94 -10.02 -3.77
N THR A 4 -5.67 -10.11 -4.18
CA THR A 4 -4.93 -8.96 -4.69
C THR A 4 -4.97 -8.96 -6.21
N ILE A 5 -5.59 -7.95 -6.80
CA ILE A 5 -5.60 -7.75 -8.26
C ILE A 5 -4.39 -6.91 -8.64
N ARG A 6 -3.55 -7.45 -9.52
CA ARG A 6 -2.28 -6.84 -9.93
C ARG A 6 -2.41 -6.19 -11.30
N LYS A 7 -2.06 -4.91 -11.43
CA LYS A 7 -2.08 -4.17 -12.70
C LYS A 7 -0.74 -3.45 -12.90
N TYR A 8 -0.20 -3.50 -14.12
CA TYR A 8 1.00 -2.75 -14.53
C TYR A 8 2.21 -2.93 -13.59
N ILE A 9 2.58 -4.18 -13.30
CA ILE A 9 3.75 -4.48 -12.45
C ILE A 9 4.97 -4.73 -13.34
N HIS A 10 6.01 -3.93 -13.15
CA HIS A 10 7.31 -4.05 -13.79
C HIS A 10 8.32 -4.75 -12.87
N SER A 11 8.15 -4.67 -11.54
CA SER A 11 9.06 -5.24 -10.54
C SER A 11 8.32 -6.12 -9.53
N GLU A 12 8.29 -7.43 -9.81
CA GLU A 12 7.65 -8.42 -8.92
C GLU A 12 8.27 -8.46 -7.51
N GLU A 13 9.58 -8.21 -7.41
CA GLU A 13 10.29 -8.19 -6.13
C GLU A 13 9.87 -6.99 -5.27
N LEU A 14 9.71 -5.81 -5.89
CA LEU A 14 9.30 -4.60 -5.19
C LEU A 14 7.87 -4.77 -4.66
N VAL A 15 6.95 -5.23 -5.51
CA VAL A 15 5.57 -5.51 -5.12
C VAL A 15 5.51 -6.58 -4.03
N TYR A 16 6.36 -7.61 -4.06
CA TYR A 16 6.41 -8.61 -2.99
C TYR A 16 6.73 -7.98 -1.63
N PHE A 17 7.69 -7.05 -1.54
CA PHE A 17 8.00 -6.38 -0.28
C PHE A 17 6.82 -5.55 0.25
N PHE A 18 6.18 -4.77 -0.61
CA PHE A 18 5.03 -3.96 -0.19
C PHE A 18 3.80 -4.82 0.13
N ASP A 19 3.61 -5.95 -0.56
CA ASP A 19 2.59 -6.94 -0.22
C ASP A 19 2.80 -7.49 1.20
N GLN A 20 4.04 -7.69 1.64
CA GLN A 20 4.32 -8.10 3.04
C GLN A 20 3.94 -7.01 4.04
N ILE A 21 4.26 -5.75 3.74
CA ILE A 21 3.89 -4.60 4.59
C ILE A 21 2.37 -4.52 4.71
N ILE A 22 1.67 -4.54 3.58
CA ILE A 22 0.22 -4.49 3.52
C ILE A 22 -0.39 -5.71 4.20
N ASN A 23 0.12 -6.93 4.02
CA ASN A 23 -0.41 -8.11 4.71
C ASN A 23 -0.23 -8.03 6.23
N THR A 24 0.86 -7.43 6.71
CA THR A 24 1.13 -7.25 8.15
C THR A 24 0.12 -6.32 8.79
N VAL A 25 -0.24 -5.22 8.12
CA VAL A 25 -1.20 -4.23 8.65
C VAL A 25 -2.65 -4.56 8.33
N SER A 26 -2.91 -5.16 7.17
CA SER A 26 -4.26 -5.31 6.60
C SER A 26 -4.95 -6.57 7.12
N ARG A 27 -4.92 -6.84 8.43
CA ARG A 27 -5.45 -8.09 9.01
C ARG A 27 -6.87 -8.45 8.53
N LYS A 28 -7.72 -7.45 8.25
CA LYS A 28 -9.14 -7.61 7.85
C LYS A 28 -9.47 -7.45 6.36
N TYR A 29 -8.55 -7.03 5.51
CA TYR A 29 -8.91 -6.61 4.15
C TYR A 29 -8.88 -7.76 3.17
N ASP A 30 -10.01 -7.95 2.48
CA ASP A 30 -10.17 -9.06 1.53
C ASP A 30 -9.67 -8.75 0.13
N ALA A 31 -9.60 -7.48 -0.30
CA ALA A 31 -9.12 -7.15 -1.64
C ALA A 31 -8.46 -5.78 -1.81
N PHE A 32 -7.36 -5.77 -2.55
CA PHE A 32 -6.65 -4.59 -3.03
C PHE A 32 -6.38 -4.70 -4.52
N THR A 33 -6.35 -3.55 -5.19
CA THR A 33 -5.72 -3.37 -6.49
C THR A 33 -4.35 -2.76 -6.30
N VAL A 34 -3.32 -3.35 -6.90
CA VAL A 34 -1.95 -2.82 -6.87
C VAL A 34 -1.58 -2.31 -8.25
N GLU A 35 -1.07 -1.08 -8.28
CA GLU A 35 -0.54 -0.42 -9.47
C GLU A 35 0.89 0.05 -9.20
N GLU A 36 1.84 -0.32 -10.05
CA GLU A 36 3.21 0.21 -10.02
C GLU A 36 3.34 1.30 -11.08
N ARG A 37 3.92 2.43 -10.69
CA ARG A 37 4.34 3.53 -11.56
C ARG A 37 5.84 3.73 -11.39
N GLU A 38 6.43 4.57 -12.24
CA GLU A 38 7.87 4.82 -12.28
C GLU A 38 8.47 5.19 -10.91
N ASP A 39 7.72 5.92 -10.09
CA ASP A 39 8.16 6.48 -8.82
C ASP A 39 7.30 6.08 -7.61
N GLN A 40 6.26 5.25 -7.79
CA GLN A 40 5.33 4.93 -6.71
C GLN A 40 4.63 3.58 -6.88
N ILE A 41 4.24 2.98 -5.74
CA ILE A 41 3.29 1.86 -5.72
C ILE A 41 2.00 2.29 -5.04
N ILE A 42 0.87 2.03 -5.70
CA ILE A 42 -0.45 2.44 -5.26
C ILE A 42 -1.27 1.20 -4.95
N TYR A 43 -1.69 1.07 -3.69
CA TYR A 43 -2.67 0.09 -3.24
C TYR A 43 -4.02 0.78 -3.11
N THR A 44 -4.97 0.40 -3.96
CA THR A 44 -6.35 0.87 -3.90
C THR A 44 -7.23 -0.18 -3.24
N LEU A 45 -7.90 0.21 -2.16
CA LEU A 45 -8.86 -0.62 -1.43
C LEU A 45 -10.13 -0.83 -2.25
N VAL A 46 -10.65 -2.06 -2.27
CA VAL A 46 -11.89 -2.40 -2.99
C VAL A 46 -13.13 -2.37 -2.06
N SER A 47 -12.93 -2.14 -0.76
CA SER A 47 -14.02 -2.09 0.24
C SER A 47 -14.57 -0.66 0.42
N ASN A 48 -15.88 -0.54 0.65
CA ASN A 48 -16.58 0.72 0.92
C ASN A 48 -16.58 1.13 2.41
N ASP A 49 -15.96 0.35 3.30
CA ASP A 49 -15.95 0.66 4.74
C ASP A 49 -14.80 1.62 5.10
N ARG A 50 -15.15 2.88 5.39
CA ARG A 50 -14.22 3.94 5.77
C ARG A 50 -13.59 3.74 7.15
N THR A 51 -14.28 3.09 8.08
CA THR A 51 -13.79 2.88 9.46
C THR A 51 -12.61 1.91 9.47
N ASP A 52 -12.65 0.94 8.58
CA ASP A 52 -11.52 0.03 8.41
C ASP A 52 -10.29 0.80 7.89
N PHE A 53 -10.43 1.66 6.86
CA PHE A 53 -9.30 2.36 6.24
C PHE A 53 -8.48 3.19 7.22
N GLU A 54 -9.15 3.94 8.12
CA GLU A 54 -8.45 4.70 9.16
C GLU A 54 -7.67 3.76 10.12
N SER A 55 -8.24 2.60 10.48
CA SER A 55 -7.54 1.62 11.32
C SER A 55 -6.26 1.08 10.65
N LEU A 56 -6.27 0.93 9.32
CA LEU A 56 -5.10 0.51 8.56
C LEU A 56 -4.06 1.62 8.49
N LYS A 57 -4.49 2.86 8.25
CA LYS A 57 -3.61 4.03 8.25
C LYS A 57 -2.91 4.18 9.59
N ASP A 58 -3.65 4.05 10.70
CA ASP A 58 -3.10 4.09 12.05
C ASP A 58 -2.10 2.95 12.30
N SER A 59 -2.44 1.72 11.87
CA SER A 59 -1.54 0.56 12.00
C SER A 59 -0.25 0.73 11.21
N LEU A 60 -0.36 1.29 10.00
CA LEU A 60 0.75 1.49 9.08
C LEU A 60 1.65 2.63 9.58
N GLN A 61 1.05 3.72 10.08
CA GLN A 61 1.79 4.81 10.72
C GLN A 61 2.44 4.37 12.05
N SER A 62 1.80 3.51 12.83
CA SER A 62 2.36 3.00 14.09
C SER A 62 3.57 2.09 13.87
N GLN A 63 3.56 1.26 12.83
CA GLN A 63 4.65 0.30 12.57
C GLN A 63 5.79 0.88 11.73
N PHE A 64 5.45 1.69 10.72
CA PHE A 64 6.41 2.16 9.71
C PHE A 64 6.57 3.69 9.72
N GLY A 65 5.78 4.42 10.51
CA GLY A 65 5.82 5.88 10.52
C GLY A 65 5.35 6.46 9.19
N LYS A 66 6.09 7.45 8.68
CA LYS A 66 5.80 8.11 7.40
C LYS A 66 6.62 7.55 6.24
N GLN A 67 7.59 6.68 6.50
CA GLN A 67 8.57 6.26 5.49
C GLN A 67 9.06 4.83 5.71
N VAL A 68 9.28 4.09 4.63
CA VAL A 68 9.85 2.74 4.61
C VAL A 68 11.15 2.76 3.82
N CYS A 69 12.24 2.30 4.43
CA CYS A 69 13.49 2.08 3.74
C CYS A 69 13.57 0.62 3.26
N LEU A 70 13.60 0.41 1.96
CA LEU A 70 13.81 -0.90 1.36
C LEU A 70 15.28 -1.04 0.98
N LYS A 71 15.98 -1.97 1.66
CA LYS A 71 17.42 -2.19 1.47
C LYS A 71 17.71 -2.48 -0.01
N GLY A 72 18.51 -1.61 -0.64
CA GLY A 72 18.88 -1.72 -2.06
C GLY A 72 17.81 -1.26 -3.07
N LYS A 73 16.64 -0.77 -2.62
CA LYS A 73 15.56 -0.27 -3.49
C LYS A 73 15.19 1.21 -3.24
N GLY A 74 15.66 1.78 -2.14
CA GLY A 74 15.51 3.20 -1.81
C GLY A 74 14.57 3.47 -0.64
N LEU A 75 14.34 4.75 -0.37
CA LEU A 75 13.43 5.24 0.66
C LEU A 75 12.07 5.54 0.02
N TYR A 76 10.99 5.11 0.65
CA TYR A 76 9.62 5.35 0.18
C TYR A 76 8.86 6.10 1.26
N GLU A 77 8.24 7.22 0.90
CA GLU A 77 7.28 7.91 1.73
C GLU A 77 5.90 7.28 1.57
N ILE A 78 5.22 7.11 2.71
CA ILE A 78 3.90 6.55 2.76
C ILE A 78 2.90 7.70 2.77
N GLN A 79 1.99 7.70 1.80
CA GLN A 79 0.88 8.63 1.71
C GLN A 79 -0.44 7.86 1.68
N THR A 80 -1.52 8.52 2.12
CA THR A 80 -2.88 7.96 2.06
C THR A 80 -3.78 8.97 1.39
N ALA A 81 -4.68 8.51 0.53
CA ALA A 81 -5.64 9.35 -0.18
C ALA A 81 -7.02 8.69 -0.18
N ASP A 82 -8.09 9.48 -0.09
CA ASP A 82 -9.47 9.06 -0.35
C ASP A 82 -9.92 9.81 -1.61
N ASP A 83 -10.09 9.07 -2.70
CA ASP A 83 -10.40 9.64 -4.01
C ASP A 83 -11.69 9.01 -4.53
N MET A 84 -12.77 9.79 -4.54
CA MET A 84 -14.11 9.36 -4.97
C MET A 84 -14.65 8.11 -4.23
N GLY A 85 -14.31 7.96 -2.95
CA GLY A 85 -14.74 6.81 -2.14
C GLY A 85 -13.85 5.57 -2.29
N LEU A 86 -12.75 5.66 -3.05
CA LEU A 86 -11.72 4.65 -3.10
C LEU A 86 -10.53 5.08 -2.24
N SER A 87 -10.31 4.35 -1.15
CA SER A 87 -9.17 4.58 -0.27
C SER A 87 -7.88 4.01 -0.86
N LYS A 88 -6.82 4.80 -0.85
CA LYS A 88 -5.52 4.48 -1.49
C LYS A 88 -4.38 4.64 -0.49
N ILE A 89 -3.43 3.71 -0.54
CA ILE A 89 -2.13 3.80 0.13
C ILE A 89 -1.08 3.92 -0.97
N ILE A 90 -0.24 4.94 -0.89
CA ILE A 90 0.74 5.27 -1.91
C ILE A 90 2.12 5.20 -1.26
N PHE A 91 3.00 4.37 -1.82
CA PHE A 91 4.41 4.31 -1.46
C PHE A 91 5.20 5.06 -2.53
N GLN A 92 5.54 6.32 -2.24
CA GLN A 92 6.24 7.23 -3.14
C GLN A 92 7.75 7.15 -2.91
N LYS A 93 8.53 6.79 -3.92
CA LYS A 93 9.99 6.80 -3.86
C LYS A 93 10.50 8.22 -3.61
N LYS A 94 11.33 8.40 -2.59
CA LYS A 94 12.11 9.61 -2.33
C LYS A 94 13.47 9.42 -3.02
N GLU A 95 13.90 10.46 -3.74
CA GLU A 95 15.19 10.54 -4.45
C GLU A 95 16.38 10.15 -3.56
#